data_AF-A0AAE8FNY8-F1
#
_entry.id   AF-A0AAE8FNY8-F1
#
_cell.length_a   1.000
_cell.length_b   1.000
_cell.length_c   1.000
_cell.angle_alpha   90.00
_cell.angle_beta   90.00
_cell.angle_gamma   90.00
#
_symmetry.space_group_name_H-M   'P 1'
#
loop_
_entity.id
_entity.type
_entity.pdbx_description
1 polymer ?
#
loop_
_entity_poly.entity_id
_entity_poly.type
_entity_poly.pdbx_seq_one_letter_code
_entity_poly.pdbx_strand_id
1 'polypeptide(L)'
;MSTDDNTIEEFSKKVGNKTVEQENSTTNSLGMNTHINRNVDSDRILTPERISTFLEGETIVLAPLKRQDLKGHKIRPYPIFNHGETNLPYAYQYIEDFNPSWDINDIDIHCTHADLDLKALQIDYDYFLPDIYARRLYHNMHDQI
;
A
#
# COMPACT_ATOMS: atom_id res chain seq x y z
N MET A 1 15.50 0.54 4.61
CA MET A 1 16.02 1.27 3.43
C MET A 1 17.26 0.55 2.91
N SER A 2 17.47 0.52 1.60
CA SER A 2 18.63 -0.16 1.00
C SER A 2 19.89 0.66 1.21
N THR A 3 21.00 0.03 1.59
CA THR A 3 22.32 0.66 1.75
C THR A 3 23.10 0.71 0.41
N ASP A 4 22.48 0.33 -0.70
CA ASP A 4 23.14 0.34 -2.01
C ASP A 4 23.04 1.73 -2.67
N ASP A 5 24.18 2.40 -2.77
CA ASP A 5 24.32 3.73 -3.36
C ASP A 5 23.87 3.77 -4.83
N ASN A 6 24.06 2.68 -5.58
CA ASN A 6 23.66 2.62 -7.00
C ASN A 6 22.14 2.72 -7.13
N THR A 7 21.41 1.98 -6.28
CA THR A 7 19.96 2.04 -6.23
C THR A 7 19.48 3.45 -5.87
N ILE A 8 20.08 4.09 -4.86
CA ILE A 8 19.72 5.44 -4.41
C ILE A 8 19.92 6.48 -5.54
N GLU A 9 21.05 6.40 -6.23
CA GLU A 9 21.38 7.27 -7.35
C GLU A 9 20.41 7.08 -8.54
N GLU A 10 20.00 5.84 -8.81
CA GLU A 10 19.00 5.54 -9.84
C GLU A 10 17.64 6.18 -9.50
N PHE A 11 17.20 6.07 -8.25
CA PHE A 11 15.97 6.71 -7.80
C PHE A 11 16.04 8.23 -7.89
N SER A 12 17.14 8.85 -7.44
CA SER A 12 17.35 10.29 -7.53
C SER A 12 17.25 10.79 -8.98
N LYS A 13 17.88 10.08 -9.93
CA LYS A 13 17.79 10.41 -11.37
C LYS A 13 16.39 10.24 -11.93
N LYS A 14 15.66 9.20 -11.52
CA LYS A 14 14.29 8.93 -11.98
C LYS A 14 13.28 9.95 -11.47
N VAL A 15 13.50 10.54 -10.29
CA VAL A 15 12.66 11.63 -9.78
C VAL A 15 12.80 12.89 -10.65
N GLY A 16 14.03 13.18 -11.08
CA GLY A 16 14.34 14.25 -12.01
C GLY A 16 14.85 15.53 -11.36
N ASN A 17 15.02 16.56 -12.19
CA ASN A 17 15.65 17.83 -11.83
C ASN A 17 14.66 18.99 -11.97
N LYS A 18 14.79 19.98 -11.10
CA LYS A 18 14.15 21.29 -11.22
C LYS A 18 15.13 22.28 -11.84
N THR A 19 14.63 23.19 -12.66
CA THR A 19 15.43 24.30 -13.18
C THR A 19 15.35 25.45 -12.19
N VAL A 20 16.50 25.95 -11.72
CA VAL A 20 16.60 27.10 -10.83
C VAL A 20 17.26 28.24 -11.61
N GLU A 21 16.55 29.37 -11.72
CA GLU A 21 17.12 30.60 -12.25
C GLU A 21 17.80 31.35 -11.11
N GLN A 22 19.13 31.44 -11.16
CA GLN A 22 19.90 32.19 -10.18
C GLN A 22 20.28 33.56 -10.76
N GLU A 23 19.73 34.61 -10.17
CA GLU A 23 20.11 35.99 -10.49
C GLU A 23 21.22 36.44 -9.54
N ASN A 24 22.45 36.57 -10.06
CA ASN A 24 23.54 37.16 -9.31
C ASN A 24 23.66 38.64 -9.70
N SER A 25 23.42 39.54 -8.74
CA SER A 25 23.61 40.99 -8.91
C SER A 25 24.77 41.47 -8.05
N THR A 26 25.76 42.10 -8.68
CA THR A 26 26.91 42.66 -7.99
C THR A 26 26.71 44.17 -7.83
N THR A 27 26.54 44.62 -6.58
CA THR A 27 26.40 46.04 -6.24
C THR A 27 27.77 46.64 -5.89
N ASN A 28 28.21 47.67 -6.61
CA ASN A 28 29.43 48.41 -6.29
C ASN A 28 29.14 49.46 -5.19
N SER A 29 30.15 49.90 -4.41
CA SER A 29 29.94 50.73 -3.19
C SER A 29 29.34 52.13 -3.43
N LEU A 30 29.03 52.49 -4.68
CA LEU A 30 28.42 53.75 -5.09
C LEU A 30 26.96 53.61 -5.55
N GLY A 31 26.32 52.45 -5.37
CA GLY A 31 24.88 52.27 -5.63
C GLY A 31 24.46 52.24 -7.11
N MET A 32 25.40 52.27 -8.06
CA MET A 32 25.12 51.97 -9.47
C MET A 32 25.28 50.47 -9.72
N ASN A 33 24.18 49.82 -10.15
CA ASN A 33 24.14 48.42 -10.54
C ASN A 33 24.74 48.26 -11.94
N THR A 34 25.85 47.52 -12.10
CA THR A 34 26.51 47.39 -13.42
C THR A 34 26.51 45.98 -14.02
N HIS A 35 25.99 44.95 -13.35
CA HIS A 35 25.85 43.64 -14.00
C HIS A 35 24.80 42.76 -13.31
N ILE A 36 23.87 42.21 -14.10
CA ILE A 36 22.93 41.17 -13.68
C ILE A 36 23.27 39.95 -14.53
N ASN A 37 23.82 38.91 -13.91
CA ASN A 37 24.10 37.65 -14.57
C ASN A 37 23.02 36.65 -14.15
N ARG A 38 22.28 36.10 -15.12
CA ARG A 38 21.28 35.05 -14.92
C ARG A 38 21.91 33.73 -15.34
N ASN A 39 22.16 32.86 -14.37
CA ASN A 39 22.54 31.49 -14.67
C ASN A 39 21.32 30.56 -14.52
N VAL A 40 21.20 29.60 -15.43
CA VAL A 40 20.15 28.60 -15.40
C VAL A 40 20.80 27.28 -15.00
N ASP A 41 20.65 26.90 -13.73
CA ASP A 41 21.22 25.68 -13.20
C ASP A 41 20.12 24.61 -13.02
N SER A 42 20.47 23.35 -13.30
CA SER A 42 19.59 22.21 -13.04
C SER A 42 19.95 21.59 -11.69
N ASP A 43 19.00 21.64 -10.75
CA ASP A 43 19.15 21.07 -9.41
C ASP A 43 18.29 19.81 -9.26
N ARG A 44 18.74 18.83 -8.48
CA ARG A 44 17.95 17.60 -8.28
C ARG A 44 16.73 17.91 -7.40
N ILE A 45 15.57 17.35 -7.74
CA ILE A 45 14.37 17.52 -6.90
C ILE A 45 14.57 16.83 -5.54
N LEU A 46 15.13 15.62 -5.57
CA LEU A 46 15.47 14.83 -4.38
C LEU A 46 16.92 14.37 -4.52
N THR A 47 17.78 14.82 -3.63
CA THR A 47 19.20 14.45 -3.64
C THR A 47 19.39 13.02 -3.12
N PRO A 48 20.45 12.31 -3.54
CA PRO A 48 20.76 10.98 -3.04
C PRO A 48 20.86 10.93 -1.51
N GLU A 49 21.41 11.99 -0.89
CA GLU A 49 21.56 12.10 0.57
C GLU A 49 20.19 12.22 1.26
N ARG A 50 19.22 12.90 0.64
CA ARG A 50 17.87 12.97 1.19
C ARG A 50 17.16 11.62 1.10
N ILE A 51 17.37 10.88 0.00
CA ILE A 51 16.77 9.54 -0.19
C ILE A 51 17.37 8.53 0.78
N SER A 52 18.68 8.61 1.06
CA SER A 52 19.34 7.73 2.02
C SER A 52 18.90 7.99 3.47
N THR A 53 18.45 9.21 3.76
CA THR A 53 18.05 9.67 5.11
C THR A 53 16.53 9.84 5.27
N PHE A 54 15.74 9.06 4.54
CA PHE A 54 14.29 9.07 4.71
C PHE A 54 13.86 8.76 6.13
N LEU A 55 12.95 9.58 6.62
CA LEU A 55 12.32 9.37 7.90
C LEU A 55 11.40 8.16 7.83
N GLU A 56 11.11 7.66 9.02
CA GLU A 56 10.16 6.60 9.24
C GLU A 56 8.81 6.90 8.58
N GLY A 57 8.41 6.03 7.64
CA GLY A 57 7.20 6.09 6.82
C GLY A 57 7.37 6.82 5.48
N GLU A 58 8.40 7.66 5.32
CA GLU A 58 8.57 8.46 4.09
C GLU A 58 8.85 7.53 2.91
N THR A 59 8.15 7.78 1.79
CA THR A 59 8.29 6.94 0.60
C THR A 59 8.25 7.76 -0.68
N ILE A 60 9.02 7.32 -1.68
CA ILE A 60 8.85 7.76 -3.07
C ILE A 60 8.16 6.65 -3.83
N VAL A 61 7.09 7.01 -4.55
CA VAL A 61 6.43 6.14 -5.51
C VAL A 61 6.72 6.63 -6.93
N LEU A 62 7.44 5.80 -7.68
CA LEU A 62 7.62 6.00 -9.12
C LEU A 62 6.46 5.30 -9.86
N ALA A 63 5.67 6.05 -10.61
CA ALA A 63 4.52 5.52 -11.35
C ALA A 63 4.71 5.55 -12.87
N PRO A 64 5.73 4.87 -13.45
CA PRO A 64 6.06 4.99 -14.88
C PRO A 64 4.94 4.50 -15.81
N LEU A 65 4.13 3.54 -15.35
CA LEU A 65 3.05 2.93 -16.13
C LEU A 65 1.72 3.69 -16.00
N LYS A 66 1.59 4.64 -15.07
CA LYS A 66 0.34 5.37 -14.85
C LYS A 66 0.17 6.41 -15.97
N ARG A 67 -0.73 6.14 -16.93
CA ARG A 67 -0.99 7.04 -18.07
C ARG A 67 -2.37 7.68 -18.06
N GLN A 68 -3.23 7.25 -17.13
CA GLN A 68 -4.60 7.69 -17.02
C GLN A 68 -4.91 8.11 -15.58
N ASP A 69 -5.76 9.11 -15.44
CA ASP A 69 -6.38 9.49 -14.18
C ASP A 69 -7.58 8.56 -13.87
N LEU A 70 -8.12 8.64 -12.65
CA LEU A 70 -9.31 7.90 -12.21
C LEU A 70 -10.54 8.14 -13.12
N LYS A 71 -10.57 9.29 -13.80
CA LYS A 71 -11.62 9.66 -14.77
C LYS A 71 -11.29 9.24 -16.21
N GLY A 72 -10.21 8.50 -16.45
CA GLY A 72 -9.78 8.04 -17.77
C GLY A 72 -9.08 9.08 -18.65
N HIS A 73 -8.83 10.29 -18.15
CA HIS A 73 -8.10 11.33 -18.88
C HIS A 73 -6.62 10.96 -19.01
N LYS A 74 -6.01 11.27 -20.17
CA LYS A 74 -4.57 11.09 -20.39
C LYS A 74 -3.80 12.06 -19.49
N ILE A 75 -2.87 11.51 -18.71
CA ILE A 75 -2.00 12.28 -17.82
C ILE A 75 -0.53 11.96 -18.06
N ARG A 76 0.33 12.87 -17.62
CA ARG A 76 1.75 12.60 -17.44
C ARG A 76 1.95 12.18 -15.97
N PRO A 77 2.45 10.97 -15.70
CA PRO A 77 2.75 10.58 -14.33
C PRO A 77 3.96 11.35 -13.82
N TYR A 78 3.85 11.85 -12.60
CA TYR A 78 4.97 12.39 -11.84
C TYR A 78 5.25 11.48 -10.64
N PRO A 79 6.51 11.41 -10.18
CA PRO A 79 6.85 10.79 -8.90
C PRO A 79 6.02 11.38 -7.77
N ILE A 80 5.60 10.54 -6.83
CA ILE A 80 4.88 10.98 -5.62
C ILE A 80 5.83 10.80 -4.44
N PHE A 81 6.08 11.87 -3.70
CA PHE A 81 6.83 11.82 -2.46
C PHE A 81 5.87 11.99 -1.28
N ASN A 82 5.74 10.93 -0.48
CA ASN A 82 4.90 10.89 0.71
C ASN A 82 5.74 11.33 1.91
N HIS A 83 5.36 12.45 2.53
CA HIS A 83 6.06 13.05 3.66
C HIS A 83 5.10 13.78 4.60
N GLY A 84 5.48 13.93 5.87
CA GLY A 84 4.68 14.69 6.84
C GLY A 84 3.30 14.08 7.09
N GLU A 85 2.24 14.75 6.64
CA GLU A 85 0.84 14.30 6.84
C GLU A 85 0.45 13.13 5.93
N THR A 86 1.07 13.01 4.75
CA THR A 86 0.80 11.91 3.80
C THR A 86 1.68 10.70 4.04
N ASN A 87 2.34 10.66 5.19
CA ASN A 87 3.23 9.60 5.57
C ASN A 87 2.48 8.27 5.69
N LEU A 88 3.12 7.16 5.32
CA LEU A 88 2.50 5.85 5.50
C LEU A 88 2.43 5.54 6.99
N PRO A 89 1.22 5.33 7.56
CA PRO A 89 1.09 5.02 8.96
C PRO A 89 1.60 3.60 9.22
N TYR A 90 2.24 3.42 10.37
CA TYR A 90 2.69 2.11 10.79
C TYR A 90 1.53 1.24 11.24
N ALA A 91 1.65 -0.09 11.08
CA ALA A 91 0.62 -1.04 11.50
C ALA A 91 0.14 -0.79 12.94
N TYR A 92 1.06 -0.57 13.87
CA TYR A 92 0.76 -0.28 15.27
C TYR A 92 0.08 1.08 15.52
N GLN A 93 0.07 2.00 14.55
CA GLN A 93 -0.56 3.32 14.68
C GLN A 93 -2.05 3.31 14.31
N TYR A 94 -2.47 2.40 13.43
CA TYR A 94 -3.85 2.37 12.92
C TYR A 94 -4.61 1.07 13.21
N ILE A 95 -3.92 0.01 13.63
CA ILE A 95 -4.56 -1.25 14.06
C ILE A 95 -4.57 -1.25 15.59
N GLU A 96 -5.77 -1.17 16.19
CA GLU A 96 -5.95 -1.12 17.65
C GLU A 96 -5.41 -2.38 18.35
N ASP A 97 -5.62 -3.55 17.75
CA ASP A 97 -5.20 -4.86 18.27
C ASP A 97 -3.94 -5.38 17.56
N PHE A 98 -2.97 -4.51 17.25
CA PHE A 98 -1.74 -4.97 16.60
C PHE A 98 -0.85 -5.76 17.57
N ASN A 99 -0.80 -7.07 17.39
CA ASN A 99 0.21 -7.91 18.04
C ASN A 99 1.10 -8.59 16.98
N PRO A 100 2.39 -8.24 16.89
CA PRO A 100 3.32 -8.85 15.93
C PRO A 100 3.61 -10.33 16.21
N SER A 101 3.14 -10.87 17.34
CA SER A 101 3.30 -12.28 17.73
C SER A 101 2.08 -13.15 17.38
N TRP A 102 0.98 -12.58 16.88
CA TRP A 102 -0.16 -13.38 16.45
C TRP A 102 0.13 -14.10 15.14
N ASP A 103 -0.07 -15.40 15.14
CA ASP A 103 -0.11 -16.19 13.91
C ASP A 103 -1.52 -16.08 13.30
N ILE A 104 -1.63 -16.33 11.99
CA ILE A 104 -2.93 -16.35 11.29
C ILE A 104 -3.89 -17.36 11.94
N ASN A 105 -3.32 -18.41 12.55
CA ASN A 105 -4.07 -19.45 13.26
C ASN A 105 -4.64 -19.00 14.61
N ASP A 106 -4.15 -17.90 15.19
CA ASP A 106 -4.66 -17.35 16.45
C ASP A 106 -5.83 -16.37 16.24
N ILE A 107 -6.14 -16.06 14.98
CA ILE A 107 -7.24 -15.15 14.63
C ILE A 107 -8.54 -15.96 14.62
N ASP A 108 -9.35 -15.80 15.66
CA ASP A 108 -10.69 -16.39 15.72
C ASP A 108 -11.65 -15.63 14.78
N ILE A 109 -11.83 -16.16 13.57
CA ILE A 109 -12.77 -15.60 12.60
C ILE A 109 -14.16 -16.18 12.87
N HIS A 110 -14.96 -15.46 13.66
CA HIS A 110 -16.34 -15.82 13.92
C HIS A 110 -17.15 -15.90 12.61
N CYS A 111 -17.45 -17.11 12.15
CA CYS A 111 -18.25 -17.37 10.96
C CYS A 111 -19.55 -18.09 11.36
N THR A 112 -20.68 -17.73 10.75
CA THR A 112 -21.98 -18.40 10.98
C THR A 112 -21.97 -19.89 10.66
N HIS A 113 -21.02 -20.33 9.82
CA HIS A 113 -20.86 -21.72 9.39
C HIS A 113 -19.82 -22.49 10.21
N ALA A 114 -19.05 -21.81 11.09
CA ALA A 114 -18.05 -22.47 11.93
C ALA A 114 -18.71 -23.39 12.97
N ASP A 115 -19.84 -22.94 13.54
CA ASP A 115 -20.61 -23.67 14.55
C ASP A 115 -21.83 -24.41 13.98
N LEU A 116 -21.79 -24.78 12.69
CA LEU A 116 -22.92 -25.45 12.05
C LEU A 116 -23.08 -26.89 12.60
N ASP A 117 -24.16 -27.14 13.32
CA ASP A 117 -24.50 -28.50 13.75
C ASP A 117 -24.97 -29.35 12.56
N LEU A 118 -24.10 -30.26 12.12
CA LEU A 118 -24.36 -31.17 11.01
C LEU A 118 -25.49 -32.14 11.31
N LYS A 119 -25.73 -32.48 12.59
CA LYS A 119 -26.84 -33.35 12.97
C LYS A 119 -28.18 -32.65 12.76
N ALA A 120 -28.26 -31.37 13.13
CA ALA A 120 -29.46 -30.57 12.92
C ALA A 120 -29.77 -30.35 11.42
N LEU A 121 -28.76 -30.34 10.55
CA LEU A 121 -28.93 -30.19 9.10
C LEU A 121 -29.10 -31.51 8.35
N GLN A 122 -29.15 -32.64 9.07
CA GLN A 122 -29.29 -33.95 8.43
C GLN A 122 -30.64 -34.03 7.71
N ILE A 123 -30.59 -34.35 6.41
CA ILE A 123 -31.80 -34.59 5.63
C ILE A 123 -32.40 -35.91 6.11
N ASP A 124 -33.64 -35.86 6.58
CA ASP A 124 -34.41 -37.06 6.88
C ASP A 124 -34.76 -37.75 5.56
N TYR A 125 -34.14 -38.91 5.33
CA TYR A 125 -34.36 -39.69 4.11
C TYR A 125 -35.72 -40.39 4.10
N ASP A 126 -36.44 -40.39 5.22
CA ASP A 126 -37.77 -40.97 5.33
C ASP A 126 -38.75 -40.38 4.30
N TYR A 127 -38.64 -39.08 4.04
CA TYR A 127 -39.45 -38.39 3.02
C TYR A 127 -39.22 -38.95 1.60
N PHE A 128 -38.04 -39.50 1.32
CA PHE A 128 -37.65 -39.97 -0.01
C PHE A 128 -37.84 -41.48 -0.21
N LEU A 129 -38.29 -42.23 0.81
CA LEU A 129 -38.48 -43.67 0.74
C LEU A 129 -39.95 -44.00 0.38
N PRO A 130 -40.24 -44.37 -0.89
CA PRO A 130 -41.61 -44.70 -1.31
C PRO A 130 -42.08 -46.07 -0.79
N ASP A 131 -41.13 -46.97 -0.51
CA ASP A 131 -41.42 -48.34 -0.09
C ASP A 131 -41.45 -48.48 1.44
N ILE A 132 -42.50 -49.14 1.94
CA ILE A 132 -42.77 -49.34 3.38
C ILE A 132 -41.71 -50.23 4.02
N TYR A 133 -41.19 -51.21 3.27
CA TYR A 133 -40.14 -52.11 3.79
C TYR A 133 -38.81 -51.36 3.93
N ALA A 134 -38.44 -50.56 2.94
CA ALA A 134 -37.25 -49.70 3.00
C ALA A 134 -37.30 -48.68 4.15
N ARG A 135 -38.46 -48.06 4.38
CA ARG A 135 -38.69 -47.13 5.51
C ARG A 135 -38.45 -47.79 6.87
N ARG A 136 -38.97 -49.00 7.06
CA ARG A 136 -38.78 -49.77 8.31
C ARG A 136 -37.30 -50.12 8.56
N LEU A 137 -36.58 -50.51 7.52
CA LEU A 137 -35.14 -50.79 7.63
C LEU A 137 -34.36 -49.52 8.02
N TYR A 138 -34.69 -48.38 7.42
CA TYR A 138 -34.03 -47.11 7.71
C TYR A 138 -34.20 -46.67 9.17
N HIS A 139 -35.42 -46.70 9.71
CA HIS A 139 -35.66 -46.35 11.13
C HIS A 139 -34.92 -47.28 12.10
N ASN A 140 -34.93 -48.59 11.84
CA ASN A 140 -34.22 -49.57 12.67
C ASN A 140 -32.69 -49.38 12.70
N MET A 141 -32.12 -48.80 11.63
CA MET A 141 -30.68 -48.51 11.55
C MET A 141 -30.31 -47.19 12.23
N HIS A 142 -31.24 -46.23 12.31
CA HIS A 142 -30.99 -44.91 12.87
C HIS A 142 -31.14 -44.87 14.40
N ASP A 143 -32.02 -45.70 14.97
CA ASP A 143 -32.27 -45.78 16.43
C ASP A 143 -31.14 -46.49 17.22
N GLN A 144 -30.09 -47.00 16.57
CA GLN A 144 -28.99 -47.75 17.20
C GLN A 144 -27.68 -46.96 17.41
N ILE A 145 -27.66 -45.67 17.06
CA ILE A 145 -26.47 -44.79 17.15
C ILE A 145 -26.80 -43.60 18.04
#